data_AF-A0A6A0BEH3-F1
#
_entry.id   AF-A0A6A0BEH3-F1
#
_cell.length_a   1.000
_cell.length_b   1.000
_cell.length_c   1.000
_cell.angle_alpha   90.00
_cell.angle_beta   90.00
_cell.angle_gamma   90.00
#
_symmetry.space_group_name_H-M   'P 1'
#
loop_
_entity.id
_entity.type
_entity.pdbx_description
1 polymer ?
#
loop_
_entity_poly.entity_id
_entity_poly.type
_entity_poly.pdbx_seq_one_letter_code
_entity_poly.pdbx_strand_id
1 'polypeptide(L)'
;MPKYQIFYKENRNIILSEDDTPKIIESSLKFMGENNILVLKKGAIIKESELIFHKSNSIIYIGKGTFTAKVSIFNDSIAYFGGSTFYNPVGRAYFKIAEHQQLFIGDNGLISTNVSIETNDAHLLFTEEGNTFKRKNMAGSIVIEDHVWLGRNVSVNKGSYIAFNSVVSANSMVNKVSRESGVVLAGTPAKIVQKNIFWRGNETNWYQETDTESWSTYEPTKEELTRVDYRQYIESINQVDLAHFPEKAAFQLTVLDRLYRKENPSVKIKDSDYLENLSYTVFYDKKFDAREYRVDLSRFNGKNIHEIAYERLDEEICLLYKHLLANSYVFHKQEKTTSILSKRWVYTPVELDKENATSVKKRGNLLYFTEYLGSKKTAAKDKKLLVIFSSNPSEQEKYNESMLIRSGFPTFPDIKRSLTKDTYIIRIVDFNLSSGSFYLNTANFVSFEQNIQELIKTFADYHSVPNNNIVLFGASKGATGALIHSLIGGYKLVAVDPIIDDRIYPNDGHLQKSFRKLDLTPRVNSLLSQANHVKRYIVNNHHVNYTYKQYAKLNKKENLIFYDTADEVDNRHPVILKSAIPEVLAMLNVLLNERLHL
;
A
#
# COMPACT_ATOMS: atom_id res chain seq x y z
N MET A 1 16.71 9.44 11.79
CA MET A 1 15.24 9.66 11.87
C MET A 1 14.58 8.44 12.51
N PRO A 2 13.42 8.57 13.15
CA PRO A 2 12.72 7.42 13.71
C PRO A 2 12.28 6.50 12.57
N LYS A 3 12.46 5.19 12.74
CA LYS A 3 12.19 4.20 11.68
C LYS A 3 10.85 3.55 11.99
N TYR A 4 9.77 4.12 11.47
CA TYR A 4 8.43 3.61 11.68
C TYR A 4 8.04 2.54 10.67
N GLN A 5 7.13 1.67 11.07
CA GLN A 5 6.65 0.56 10.29
C GLN A 5 5.14 0.49 10.30
N ILE A 6 4.52 0.41 9.13
CA ILE A 6 3.08 0.15 9.00
C ILE A 6 2.81 -1.33 9.30
N PHE A 7 2.04 -1.59 10.36
CA PHE A 7 1.61 -2.93 10.79
C PHE A 7 0.18 -3.27 10.41
N TYR A 8 -0.66 -2.26 10.21
CA TYR A 8 -2.05 -2.42 9.80
C TYR A 8 -2.43 -1.28 8.88
N LYS A 9 -3.17 -1.62 7.81
CA LYS A 9 -3.76 -0.63 6.91
C LYS A 9 -5.06 -1.13 6.30
N GLU A 10 -6.16 -0.51 6.68
CA GLU A 10 -7.50 -0.79 6.17
C GLU A 10 -8.35 0.48 6.23
N ASN A 11 -9.14 0.78 5.20
CA ASN A 11 -9.97 2.00 5.14
C ASN A 11 -9.22 3.29 5.52
N ARG A 12 -7.96 3.40 5.07
CA ARG A 12 -7.03 4.51 5.37
C ARG A 12 -6.65 4.69 6.85
N ASN A 13 -7.10 3.80 7.73
CA ASN A 13 -6.57 3.69 9.09
C ASN A 13 -5.20 3.01 9.06
N ILE A 14 -4.27 3.43 9.91
CA ILE A 14 -2.88 2.99 9.92
C ILE A 14 -2.44 2.71 11.36
N ILE A 15 -1.69 1.62 11.57
CA ILE A 15 -0.87 1.43 12.78
C ILE A 15 0.60 1.55 12.38
N LEU A 16 1.32 2.49 12.99
CA LEU A 16 2.75 2.72 12.88
C LEU A 16 3.45 2.19 14.14
N SER A 17 4.55 1.46 14.03
CA SER A 17 5.40 1.08 15.17
C SER A 17 6.89 1.19 14.84
N GLU A 18 7.74 1.53 15.80
CA GLU A 18 9.21 1.48 15.61
C GLU A 18 9.83 0.11 15.90
N ASP A 19 9.10 -0.77 16.59
CA ASP A 19 9.49 -2.17 16.80
C ASP A 19 9.00 -3.04 15.63
N ASP A 20 9.78 -4.08 15.30
CA ASP A 20 9.49 -5.08 14.25
C ASP A 20 8.24 -5.92 14.53
N THR A 21 7.76 -5.95 15.78
CA THR A 21 6.51 -6.60 16.15
C THR A 21 5.86 -5.83 17.30
N PRO A 22 4.74 -5.11 17.05
CA PRO A 22 4.05 -4.35 18.08
C PRO A 22 3.44 -5.31 19.09
N LYS A 23 3.63 -5.01 20.37
CA LYS A 23 3.10 -5.84 21.46
C LYS A 23 1.72 -5.31 21.86
N ILE A 24 0.68 -5.93 21.34
CA ILE A 24 -0.72 -5.66 21.70
C ILE A 24 -1.28 -6.92 22.37
N ILE A 25 -1.44 -6.87 23.69
CA ILE A 25 -1.71 -8.04 24.54
C ILE A 25 -3.05 -7.82 25.23
N GLU A 26 -3.97 -8.78 25.11
CA GLU A 26 -5.30 -8.75 25.79
C GLU A 26 -6.04 -7.42 25.60
N SER A 27 -5.87 -6.80 24.44
CA SER A 27 -6.34 -5.46 24.14
C SER A 27 -7.25 -5.47 22.93
N SER A 28 -8.18 -4.51 22.87
CA SER A 28 -9.06 -4.31 21.73
C SER A 28 -8.74 -2.98 21.04
N LEU A 29 -8.71 -3.04 19.71
CA LEU A 29 -8.52 -1.87 18.86
C LEU A 29 -9.66 -1.84 17.84
N LYS A 30 -10.38 -0.72 17.79
CA LYS A 30 -11.56 -0.54 16.93
C LYS A 30 -11.43 0.75 16.12
N PHE A 31 -11.49 0.63 14.79
CA PHE A 31 -11.63 1.75 13.88
C PHE A 31 -13.07 1.80 13.35
N MET A 32 -13.84 2.81 13.76
CA MET A 32 -15.22 3.04 13.29
C MET A 32 -15.30 4.13 12.20
N GLY A 33 -14.23 4.89 12.02
CA GLY A 33 -14.04 5.83 10.91
C GLY A 33 -12.84 5.46 10.05
N GLU A 34 -12.37 6.42 9.28
CA GLU A 34 -11.25 6.28 8.35
C GLU A 34 -10.12 7.25 8.69
N ASN A 35 -8.98 7.13 8.03
CA ASN A 35 -7.89 8.12 8.15
C ASN A 35 -7.28 8.26 9.55
N ASN A 36 -7.44 7.26 10.42
CA ASN A 36 -6.88 7.30 11.76
C ASN A 36 -5.48 6.70 11.81
N ILE A 37 -4.65 7.15 12.75
CA ILE A 37 -3.28 6.66 12.92
C ILE A 37 -3.05 6.29 14.38
N LEU A 38 -2.63 5.05 14.64
CA LEU A 38 -2.02 4.65 15.90
C LEU A 38 -0.50 4.63 15.71
N VAL A 39 0.27 5.26 16.59
CA VAL A 39 1.73 5.34 16.54
C VAL A 39 2.31 4.73 17.80
N LEU A 40 3.21 3.77 17.65
CA LEU A 40 3.86 3.05 18.75
C LEU A 40 5.37 3.29 18.67
N LYS A 41 5.98 3.78 19.74
CA LYS A 41 7.43 3.98 19.81
C LYS A 41 8.15 2.71 20.20
N LYS A 42 9.47 2.71 20.01
CA LYS A 42 10.32 1.56 20.33
C LYS A 42 10.13 1.17 21.81
N GLY A 43 9.76 -0.08 22.05
CA GLY A 43 9.45 -0.63 23.35
C GLY A 43 8.06 -0.31 23.88
N ALA A 44 7.13 0.17 23.05
CA ALA A 44 5.72 0.37 23.43
C ALA A 44 4.99 -0.98 23.53
N ILE A 45 4.23 -1.16 24.62
CA ILE A 45 3.44 -2.36 24.88
C ILE A 45 2.02 -1.92 25.24
N ILE A 46 1.04 -2.21 24.38
CA ILE A 46 -0.37 -2.03 24.73
C ILE A 46 -0.84 -3.29 25.45
N LYS A 47 -1.26 -3.16 26.70
CA LYS A 47 -1.72 -4.28 27.51
C LYS A 47 -3.07 -3.98 28.16
N GLU A 48 -3.99 -4.94 28.13
CA GLU A 48 -5.30 -4.89 28.80
C GLU A 48 -6.11 -3.61 28.47
N SER A 49 -5.95 -3.09 27.26
CA SER A 49 -6.46 -1.78 26.84
C SER A 49 -7.63 -1.85 25.86
N GLU A 50 -8.40 -0.78 25.76
CA GLU A 50 -9.40 -0.60 24.71
C GLU A 50 -9.18 0.74 24.01
N LEU A 51 -8.85 0.72 22.72
CA LEU A 51 -8.62 1.90 21.90
C LEU A 51 -9.71 1.96 20.83
N ILE A 52 -10.53 3.01 20.87
CA ILE A 52 -11.66 3.19 19.95
C ILE A 52 -11.51 4.51 19.22
N PHE A 53 -11.28 4.42 17.91
CA PHE A 53 -11.42 5.53 16.99
C PHE A 53 -12.87 5.58 16.53
N HIS A 54 -13.68 6.40 17.18
CA HIS A 54 -15.12 6.51 16.89
C HIS A 54 -15.40 7.18 15.54
N LYS A 55 -14.47 8.02 15.06
CA LYS A 55 -14.59 8.78 13.81
C LYS A 55 -13.26 8.87 13.08
N SER A 56 -12.98 9.93 12.33
CA SER A 56 -11.91 9.97 11.33
C SER A 56 -10.82 11.01 11.62
N ASN A 57 -9.67 10.89 10.94
CA ASN A 57 -8.56 11.85 10.95
C ASN A 57 -7.87 12.04 12.30
N SER A 58 -7.83 11.02 13.15
CA SER A 58 -7.29 11.14 14.50
C SER A 58 -6.04 10.33 14.73
N ILE A 59 -5.18 10.80 15.63
CA ILE A 59 -3.89 10.18 15.95
C ILE A 59 -3.86 9.78 17.42
N ILE A 60 -3.51 8.53 17.70
CA ILE A 60 -3.07 8.09 19.03
C ILE A 60 -1.58 7.80 18.95
N TYR A 61 -0.78 8.41 19.81
CA TYR A 61 0.67 8.23 19.90
C TYR A 61 1.04 7.65 21.27
N ILE A 62 1.79 6.56 21.29
CA ILE A 62 2.17 5.84 22.50
C ILE A 62 3.69 5.68 22.54
N GLY A 63 4.31 6.27 23.56
CA GLY A 63 5.74 6.18 23.87
C GLY A 63 6.18 4.81 24.39
N LYS A 64 7.47 4.69 24.70
CA LYS A 64 8.08 3.48 25.27
C LYS A 64 7.39 3.05 26.58
N GLY A 65 7.23 1.76 26.81
CA GLY A 65 6.70 1.21 28.07
C GLY A 65 5.30 0.62 27.93
N THR A 66 4.75 0.15 29.06
CA THR A 66 3.43 -0.49 29.09
C THR A 66 2.33 0.56 29.21
N PHE A 67 1.44 0.59 28.22
CA PHE A 67 0.24 1.40 28.18
C PHE A 67 -0.98 0.56 28.55
N THR A 68 -1.73 1.02 29.56
CA THR A 68 -2.98 0.38 30.01
C THR A 68 -4.05 1.42 30.28
N ALA A 69 -5.00 1.57 29.34
CA ALA A 69 -6.12 2.49 29.48
C ALA A 69 -7.27 2.15 28.52
N LYS A 70 -8.40 2.82 28.73
CA LYS A 70 -9.47 2.93 27.73
C LYS A 70 -9.41 4.30 27.08
N VAL A 71 -9.32 4.34 25.75
CA VAL A 71 -9.24 5.56 24.94
C VAL A 71 -10.40 5.61 23.96
N SER A 72 -11.21 6.65 24.04
CA SER A 72 -12.25 6.99 23.06
C SER A 72 -11.88 8.29 22.36
N ILE A 73 -11.51 8.22 21.08
CA ILE A 73 -11.12 9.38 20.27
C ILE A 73 -12.10 9.61 19.11
N PHE A 74 -12.50 10.87 18.91
CA PHE A 74 -13.40 11.32 17.84
C PHE A 74 -12.62 12.16 16.81
N ASN A 75 -13.32 12.88 15.92
CA ASN A 75 -12.75 13.51 14.72
C ASN A 75 -11.59 14.49 15.00
N ASP A 76 -10.63 14.52 14.07
CA ASP A 76 -9.52 15.49 13.97
C ASP A 76 -8.83 15.78 15.30
N SER A 77 -8.54 14.71 16.05
CA SER A 77 -8.03 14.78 17.41
C SER A 77 -6.72 14.01 17.55
N ILE A 78 -5.88 14.42 18.49
CA ILE A 78 -4.61 13.80 18.83
C ILE A 78 -4.65 13.43 20.31
N ALA A 79 -4.27 12.19 20.61
CA ALA A 79 -3.91 11.76 21.95
C ALA A 79 -2.44 11.35 21.95
N TYR A 80 -1.61 12.08 22.67
CA TYR A 80 -0.20 11.81 22.90
C TYR A 80 0.01 11.25 24.30
N PHE A 81 0.59 10.07 24.37
CA PHE A 81 1.00 9.41 25.60
C PHE A 81 2.51 9.21 25.54
N GLY A 82 3.24 9.93 26.40
CA GLY A 82 4.68 9.83 26.55
C GLY A 82 5.14 8.45 27.01
N GLY A 83 6.45 8.26 27.05
CA GLY A 83 7.11 7.03 27.45
C GLY A 83 7.36 6.91 28.95
N SER A 84 7.64 5.70 29.41
CA SER A 84 8.02 5.37 30.79
C SER A 84 7.00 5.80 31.85
N THR A 85 5.75 6.05 31.45
CA THR A 85 4.64 6.34 32.36
C THR A 85 4.03 5.04 32.86
N PHE A 86 3.86 4.92 34.18
CA PHE A 86 3.16 3.79 34.77
C PHE A 86 1.64 4.04 34.74
N TYR A 87 0.90 3.08 34.17
CA TYR A 87 -0.56 3.06 34.20
C TYR A 87 -1.00 1.91 35.09
N ASN A 88 -1.77 2.20 36.13
CA ASN A 88 -2.28 1.14 37.01
C ASN A 88 -3.33 0.29 36.25
N PRO A 89 -3.13 -1.03 36.10
CA PRO A 89 -4.08 -1.89 35.40
C PRO A 89 -5.39 -2.09 36.18
N VAL A 90 -5.35 -1.94 37.51
CA VAL A 90 -6.52 -2.05 38.38
C VAL A 90 -7.33 -0.75 38.33
N GLY A 91 -8.56 -0.86 37.82
CA GLY A 91 -9.44 0.28 37.55
C GLY A 91 -8.83 1.20 36.50
N ARG A 92 -8.86 0.72 35.26
CA ARG A 92 -8.22 1.34 34.09
C ARG A 92 -8.60 2.81 33.94
N ALA A 93 -7.60 3.65 33.64
CA ALA A 93 -7.83 5.04 33.30
C ALA A 93 -8.72 5.16 32.05
N TYR A 94 -9.56 6.20 32.00
CA TYR A 94 -10.45 6.48 30.89
C TYR A 94 -10.13 7.85 30.27
N PHE A 95 -9.87 7.87 28.98
CA PHE A 95 -9.53 9.07 28.23
C PHE A 95 -10.53 9.28 27.09
N LYS A 96 -11.17 10.45 27.05
CA LYS A 96 -12.14 10.82 26.02
C LYS A 96 -11.74 12.13 25.33
N ILE A 97 -11.48 12.02 24.04
CA ILE A 97 -10.97 13.11 23.21
C ILE A 97 -11.98 13.40 22.10
N ALA A 98 -12.64 14.56 22.15
CA ALA A 98 -13.73 14.91 21.27
C ALA A 98 -13.71 16.39 20.87
N GLU A 99 -14.51 16.73 19.85
CA GLU A 99 -14.63 18.09 19.31
C GLU A 99 -13.31 18.70 18.85
N HIS A 100 -12.52 17.90 18.11
CA HIS A 100 -11.27 18.33 17.48
C HIS A 100 -10.22 18.84 18.50
N GLN A 101 -10.31 18.38 19.75
CA GLN A 101 -9.38 18.74 20.82
C GLN A 101 -8.24 17.72 20.95
N GLN A 102 -7.21 18.13 21.67
CA GLN A 102 -5.97 17.38 21.80
C GLN A 102 -5.74 16.98 23.27
N LEU A 103 -5.15 15.82 23.50
CA LEU A 103 -4.70 15.35 24.81
C LEU A 103 -3.20 15.06 24.76
N PHE A 104 -2.44 15.64 25.69
CA PHE A 104 -1.02 15.35 25.87
C PHE A 104 -0.76 14.90 27.31
N ILE A 105 -0.13 13.73 27.46
CA ILE A 105 0.43 13.22 28.71
C ILE A 105 1.91 12.97 28.46
N GLY A 106 2.78 13.60 29.25
CA GLY A 106 4.23 13.51 29.12
C GLY A 106 4.82 12.17 29.57
N ASP A 107 6.15 12.15 29.61
CA ASP A 107 6.94 10.99 30.01
C ASP A 107 6.99 10.81 31.53
N ASN A 108 7.38 9.62 32.00
CA ASN A 108 7.70 9.32 33.40
C ASN A 108 6.57 9.65 34.40
N GLY A 109 5.32 9.60 33.96
CA GLY A 109 4.17 9.84 34.82
C GLY A 109 3.80 8.62 35.69
N LEU A 110 2.91 8.86 36.64
CA LEU A 110 2.27 7.83 37.46
C LEU A 110 0.76 8.02 37.42
N ILE A 111 0.05 7.16 36.72
CA ILE A 111 -1.40 7.23 36.54
C ILE A 111 -2.05 6.15 37.41
N SER A 112 -2.69 6.57 38.49
CA SER A 112 -3.34 5.67 39.44
C SER A 112 -4.68 5.15 38.92
N THR A 113 -5.37 4.40 39.78
CA THR A 113 -6.67 3.78 39.51
C THR A 113 -7.79 4.81 39.30
N ASN A 114 -8.68 4.53 38.35
CA ASN A 114 -9.90 5.27 38.02
C ASN A 114 -9.67 6.75 37.68
N VAL A 115 -8.57 7.07 37.02
CA VAL A 115 -8.34 8.41 36.48
C VAL A 115 -9.23 8.62 35.26
N SER A 116 -9.96 9.74 35.20
CA SER A 116 -10.76 10.15 34.04
C SER A 116 -10.25 11.46 33.44
N ILE A 117 -10.09 11.51 32.12
CA ILE A 117 -9.66 12.72 31.40
C ILE A 117 -10.58 12.95 30.20
N GLU A 118 -11.24 14.12 30.16
CA GLU A 118 -12.25 14.43 29.14
C GLU A 118 -12.10 15.85 28.58
N THR A 119 -11.98 15.96 27.26
CA THR A 119 -11.80 17.24 26.55
C THR A 119 -13.10 18.01 26.25
N ASN A 120 -14.26 17.41 26.52
CA ASN A 120 -15.56 18.05 26.38
C ASN A 120 -16.56 17.58 27.44
N ASP A 121 -17.72 18.23 27.51
CA ASP A 121 -18.80 17.90 28.47
C ASP A 121 -19.85 16.94 27.89
N ALA A 122 -19.62 16.43 26.67
CA ALA A 122 -20.54 15.62 25.85
C ALA A 122 -21.84 16.31 25.40
N HIS A 123 -22.39 17.24 26.17
CA HIS A 123 -23.65 17.92 25.90
C HIS A 123 -23.46 19.43 25.78
N LEU A 124 -24.34 20.09 25.03
CA LEU A 124 -24.26 21.53 24.80
C LEU A 124 -24.89 22.30 25.97
N LEU A 125 -24.18 23.34 26.43
CA LEU A 125 -24.68 24.32 27.39
C LEU A 125 -24.78 25.68 26.72
N PHE A 126 -25.94 26.32 26.79
CA PHE A 126 -26.19 27.64 26.22
C PHE A 126 -26.55 28.67 27.30
N THR A 127 -26.27 29.93 27.02
CA THR A 127 -26.72 31.09 27.80
C THR A 127 -27.29 32.14 26.88
N GLU A 128 -28.35 32.81 27.30
CA GLU A 128 -28.98 33.89 26.56
C GLU A 128 -28.10 35.15 26.56
N GLU A 129 -27.87 35.72 25.38
CA GLU A 129 -27.16 36.97 25.13
C GLU A 129 -27.87 37.73 24.00
N GLY A 130 -28.50 38.87 24.33
CA GLY A 130 -29.11 39.78 23.35
C GLY A 130 -30.13 39.09 22.44
N ASN A 131 -31.08 38.35 23.02
CA ASN A 131 -32.10 37.55 22.32
C ASN A 131 -31.56 36.35 21.51
N THR A 132 -30.32 35.92 21.74
CA THR A 132 -29.73 34.71 21.13
C THR A 132 -29.15 33.79 22.19
N PHE A 133 -29.10 32.48 21.93
CA PHE A 133 -28.44 31.53 22.84
C PHE A 133 -27.01 31.24 22.35
N LYS A 134 -26.00 31.58 23.15
CA LYS A 134 -24.59 31.29 22.84
C LYS A 134 -24.09 30.11 23.65
N ARG A 135 -23.38 29.18 22.99
CA ARG A 135 -22.74 28.03 23.64
C ARG A 135 -21.68 28.53 24.64
N LYS A 136 -21.68 27.98 25.85
CA LYS A 136 -20.75 28.33 26.94
C LYS A 136 -19.71 27.27 27.25
N ASN A 137 -19.93 26.02 26.84
CA ASN A 137 -19.03 24.92 27.15
C ASN A 137 -18.31 24.41 25.90
N MET A 138 -17.54 25.30 25.28
CA MET A 138 -16.60 24.90 24.24
C MET A 138 -15.63 23.86 24.79
N ALA A 139 -15.31 22.86 23.97
CA ALA A 139 -14.30 21.87 24.28
C ALA A 139 -12.92 22.54 24.41
N GLY A 140 -11.99 21.87 25.08
CA GLY A 140 -10.64 22.39 25.29
C GLY A 140 -9.60 21.28 25.46
N SER A 141 -8.50 21.40 24.72
CA SER A 141 -7.34 20.52 24.83
C SER A 141 -6.77 20.45 26.25
N ILE A 142 -6.20 19.31 26.62
CA ILE A 142 -5.65 19.03 27.94
C ILE A 142 -4.16 18.70 27.83
N VAL A 143 -3.38 19.22 28.77
CA VAL A 143 -1.93 19.00 28.85
C VAL A 143 -1.54 18.55 30.24
N ILE A 144 -0.81 17.45 30.30
CA ILE A 144 -0.15 16.93 31.48
C ILE A 144 1.32 16.77 31.09
N GLU A 145 2.20 17.56 31.68
CA GLU A 145 3.63 17.54 31.35
C GLU A 145 4.33 16.27 31.89
N ASP A 146 5.63 16.19 31.63
CA ASP A 146 6.52 15.14 32.14
C ASP A 146 6.45 15.02 33.66
N HIS A 147 6.66 13.79 34.15
CA HIS A 147 6.83 13.48 35.55
C HIS A 147 5.63 13.96 36.38
N VAL A 148 4.40 13.72 35.91
CA VAL A 148 3.19 14.04 36.69
C VAL A 148 2.61 12.78 37.32
N TRP A 149 2.25 12.87 38.60
CA TRP A 149 1.52 11.82 39.32
C TRP A 149 0.05 12.19 39.46
N LEU A 150 -0.84 11.41 38.85
CA LEU A 150 -2.28 11.48 39.06
C LEU A 150 -2.72 10.42 40.07
N GLY A 151 -3.19 10.88 41.23
CA GLY A 151 -3.73 10.03 42.28
C GLY A 151 -5.02 9.30 41.89
N ARG A 152 -5.44 8.37 42.76
CA ARG A 152 -6.64 7.57 42.55
C ARG A 152 -7.89 8.44 42.37
N ASN A 153 -8.79 8.08 41.46
CA ASN A 153 -10.07 8.77 41.21
C ASN A 153 -9.91 10.26 40.84
N VAL A 154 -8.78 10.65 40.23
CA VAL A 154 -8.61 12.02 39.74
C VAL A 154 -9.41 12.22 38.46
N SER A 155 -10.06 13.38 38.34
CA SER A 155 -10.71 13.82 37.10
C SER A 155 -10.02 15.06 36.54
N VAL A 156 -9.68 15.04 35.25
CA VAL A 156 -9.07 16.16 34.54
C VAL A 156 -9.98 16.58 33.39
N ASN A 157 -10.54 17.79 33.48
CA ASN A 157 -11.55 18.28 32.55
C ASN A 157 -10.95 19.23 31.52
N LYS A 158 -11.72 19.46 30.44
CA LYS A 158 -11.37 20.31 29.30
C LYS A 158 -10.62 21.60 29.65
N GLY A 159 -9.59 21.91 28.85
CA GLY A 159 -8.76 23.12 29.02
C GLY A 159 -7.78 23.09 30.19
N SER A 160 -7.64 21.95 30.88
CA SER A 160 -6.69 21.82 31.99
C SER A 160 -5.24 21.73 31.52
N TYR A 161 -4.34 22.23 32.36
CA TYR A 161 -2.90 22.13 32.18
C TYR A 161 -2.28 21.76 33.53
N ILE A 162 -1.47 20.70 33.58
CA ILE A 162 -0.77 20.26 34.79
C ILE A 162 0.73 20.24 34.46
N ALA A 163 1.48 21.10 35.13
CA ALA A 163 2.90 21.32 34.85
C ALA A 163 3.80 20.20 35.39
N PHE A 164 5.04 20.19 34.90
CA PHE A 164 6.09 19.22 35.18
C PHE A 164 6.25 18.94 36.68
N ASN A 165 6.52 17.69 37.03
CA ASN A 165 6.83 17.28 38.40
C ASN A 165 5.71 17.65 39.40
N SER A 166 4.45 17.68 38.95
CA SER A 166 3.31 17.96 39.83
C SER A 166 2.61 16.68 40.27
N VAL A 167 1.98 16.73 41.42
CA VAL A 167 1.15 15.65 41.97
C VAL A 167 -0.29 16.13 42.05
N VAL A 168 -1.24 15.35 41.54
CA VAL A 168 -2.68 15.58 41.77
C VAL A 168 -3.17 14.57 42.79
N SER A 169 -3.52 15.03 43.98
CA SER A 169 -3.96 14.18 45.08
C SER A 169 -5.23 13.41 44.73
N ALA A 170 -5.41 12.23 45.34
CA ALA A 170 -6.56 11.37 45.09
C ALA A 170 -7.91 12.09 45.27
N ASN A 171 -8.90 11.72 44.44
CA ASN A 171 -10.26 12.28 44.38
C ASN A 171 -10.33 13.78 44.03
N SER A 172 -9.27 14.36 43.48
CA SER A 172 -9.27 15.76 43.05
C SER A 172 -9.82 15.93 41.64
N MET A 173 -10.41 17.10 41.37
CA MET A 173 -10.89 17.48 40.04
C MET A 173 -10.15 18.72 39.54
N VAL A 174 -9.43 18.58 38.43
CA VAL A 174 -8.74 19.68 37.76
C VAL A 174 -9.61 20.21 36.62
N ASN A 175 -9.95 21.50 36.67
CA ASN A 175 -10.76 22.17 35.65
C ASN A 175 -10.19 23.56 35.27
N LYS A 176 -8.92 23.80 35.60
CA LYS A 176 -8.20 25.05 35.36
C LYS A 176 -6.73 24.74 35.05
N VAL A 177 -6.06 25.74 34.48
CA VAL A 177 -4.65 25.70 34.15
C VAL A 177 -3.79 25.90 35.42
N SER A 178 -2.98 24.90 35.79
CA SER A 178 -1.91 25.00 36.79
C SER A 178 -0.55 24.95 36.11
N ARG A 179 0.07 26.13 35.92
CA ARG A 179 1.33 26.28 35.17
C ARG A 179 2.59 26.18 36.02
N GLU A 180 2.45 26.10 37.33
CA GLU A 180 3.57 26.04 38.26
C GLU A 180 4.03 24.58 38.39
N SER A 181 5.30 24.32 38.08
CA SER A 181 5.93 22.99 38.21
C SER A 181 6.28 22.68 39.66
N GLY A 182 6.37 21.39 40.01
CA GLY A 182 6.80 20.99 41.35
C GLY A 182 5.79 21.34 42.44
N VAL A 183 4.49 21.15 42.16
CA VAL A 183 3.40 21.46 43.09
C VAL A 183 2.50 20.26 43.37
N VAL A 184 1.82 20.28 44.52
CA VAL A 184 0.72 19.36 44.82
C VAL A 184 -0.60 20.09 44.62
N LEU A 185 -1.48 19.51 43.81
CA LEU A 185 -2.85 19.94 43.55
C LEU A 185 -3.83 19.04 44.29
N ALA A 186 -4.70 19.63 45.12
CA ALA A 186 -5.70 18.87 45.86
C ALA A 186 -7.08 19.57 45.89
N GLY A 187 -8.14 18.77 45.91
CA GLY A 187 -9.53 19.21 46.08
C GLY A 187 -10.37 19.23 44.79
N THR A 188 -11.61 19.67 44.93
CA THR A 188 -12.61 19.72 43.84
C THR A 188 -13.35 21.07 43.92
N PRO A 189 -12.94 22.10 43.14
CA PRO A 189 -11.83 22.09 42.18
C PRO A 189 -10.45 22.10 42.86
N ALA A 190 -9.47 21.50 42.20
CA ALA A 190 -8.11 21.37 42.71
C ALA A 190 -7.39 22.72 42.81
N LYS A 191 -6.62 22.90 43.89
CA LYS A 191 -5.77 24.08 44.14
C LYS A 191 -4.38 23.64 44.56
N ILE A 192 -3.40 24.52 44.37
CA ILE A 192 -2.03 24.30 44.87
C ILE A 192 -2.07 24.31 46.41
N VAL A 193 -1.66 23.20 47.02
CA VAL A 193 -1.55 23.05 48.49
C VAL A 193 -0.10 22.92 48.96
N GLN A 194 0.82 22.60 48.06
CA GLN A 194 2.25 22.50 48.35
C GLN A 194 3.07 22.86 47.11
N LYS A 195 4.27 23.41 47.33
CA LYS A 195 5.22 23.84 46.30
C LYS A 195 6.61 23.26 46.59
N ASN A 196 7.50 23.34 45.61
CA ASN A 196 8.89 22.88 45.70
C ASN A 196 9.00 21.39 46.04
N ILE A 197 8.12 20.57 45.48
CA ILE A 197 8.15 19.12 45.66
C ILE A 197 8.91 18.44 44.52
N PHE A 198 9.37 17.23 44.77
CA PHE A 198 9.80 16.27 43.77
C PHE A 198 9.31 14.90 44.19
N TRP A 199 8.69 14.14 43.28
CA TRP A 199 8.14 12.82 43.60
C TRP A 199 8.90 11.71 42.87
N ARG A 200 8.84 10.49 43.40
CA ARG A 200 9.46 9.28 42.85
C ARG A 200 8.44 8.14 42.88
N GLY A 201 8.47 7.29 41.86
CA GLY A 201 7.53 6.18 41.69
C GLY A 201 7.92 4.87 42.39
N ASN A 202 8.90 4.89 43.28
CA ASN A 202 9.38 3.68 43.95
C ASN A 202 8.27 3.04 44.81
N GLU A 203 8.10 1.71 44.73
CA GLU A 203 7.18 0.98 45.60
C GLU A 203 7.80 0.81 46.99
N THR A 204 7.19 1.43 48.00
CA THR A 204 7.70 1.44 49.37
C THR A 204 7.17 0.27 50.22
N ASN A 205 6.26 -0.55 49.70
CA ASN A 205 5.63 -1.65 50.44
C ASN A 205 6.63 -2.70 50.95
N TRP A 206 7.77 -2.81 50.26
CA TRP A 206 8.81 -3.82 50.54
C TRP A 206 10.06 -3.22 51.17
N TYR A 207 10.05 -1.92 51.51
CA TYR A 207 11.22 -1.26 52.08
C TYR A 207 11.57 -1.84 53.43
N GLN A 208 12.86 -2.12 53.61
CA GLN A 208 13.46 -2.34 54.92
C GLN A 208 13.85 -0.99 55.53
N GLU A 209 14.27 -1.00 56.79
CA GLU A 209 14.72 0.21 57.49
C GLU A 209 15.88 0.89 56.74
N THR A 210 16.84 0.10 56.27
CA THR A 210 17.98 0.58 55.47
C THR A 210 17.56 1.26 54.17
N ASP A 211 16.52 0.75 53.50
CA ASP A 211 15.99 1.40 52.30
C ASP A 211 15.38 2.75 52.67
N THR A 212 14.54 2.77 53.71
CA THR A 212 13.88 4.00 54.20
C THR A 212 14.91 5.08 54.57
N GLU A 213 15.98 4.69 55.27
CA GLU A 213 17.10 5.58 55.60
C GLU A 213 17.82 6.08 54.34
N SER A 214 18.12 5.20 53.39
CA SER A 214 18.81 5.58 52.14
C SER A 214 18.00 6.56 51.29
N TRP A 215 16.67 6.58 51.44
CA TRP A 215 15.75 7.49 50.75
C TRP A 215 15.28 8.68 51.61
N SER A 216 15.85 8.86 52.81
CA SER A 216 15.55 10.01 53.67
C SER A 216 15.96 11.35 53.05
N THR A 217 16.95 11.32 52.15
CA THR A 217 17.38 12.44 51.33
C THR A 217 17.52 12.01 49.89
N TYR A 218 17.15 12.89 48.97
CA TYR A 218 17.28 12.62 47.55
C TYR A 218 17.59 13.89 46.77
N GLU A 219 18.58 13.79 45.90
CA GLU A 219 18.91 14.84 44.94
C GLU A 219 18.55 14.36 43.53
N PRO A 220 17.55 14.97 42.88
CA PRO A 220 17.20 14.64 41.51
C PRO A 220 18.37 14.88 40.58
N THR A 221 18.58 13.95 39.65
CA THR A 221 19.59 14.12 38.62
C THR A 221 19.20 15.25 37.66
N LYS A 222 20.17 15.83 36.95
CA LYS A 222 19.90 16.82 35.88
C LYS A 222 18.95 16.27 34.81
N GLU A 223 19.03 14.98 34.52
CA GLU A 223 18.17 14.32 33.54
C GLU A 223 16.70 14.28 34.02
N GLU A 224 16.47 13.95 35.30
CA GLU A 224 15.12 13.94 35.88
C GLU A 224 14.49 15.33 35.98
N LEU A 225 15.31 16.38 36.08
CA LEU A 225 14.84 17.77 36.07
C LEU A 225 14.60 18.31 34.65
N THR A 226 14.90 17.53 33.61
CA THR A 226 14.72 17.95 32.22
C THR A 226 13.24 17.91 31.84
N ARG A 227 12.69 19.08 31.47
CA ARG A 227 11.28 19.23 31.07
C ARG A 227 11.13 19.67 29.61
N VAL A 228 10.03 19.27 29.00
CA VAL A 228 9.56 19.77 27.70
C VAL A 228 8.46 20.80 27.93
N ASP A 229 8.53 21.96 27.26
CA ASP A 229 7.41 22.91 27.21
C ASP A 229 6.44 22.51 26.10
N TYR A 230 5.39 21.78 26.48
CA TYR A 230 4.40 21.25 25.55
C TYR A 230 3.54 22.33 24.87
N ARG A 231 3.51 23.57 25.39
CA ARG A 231 2.60 24.62 24.87
C ARG A 231 2.93 25.04 23.45
N GLN A 232 4.22 25.20 23.16
CA GLN A 232 4.71 25.67 21.87
C GLN A 232 4.27 24.74 20.73
N TYR A 233 4.13 23.45 21.03
CA TYR A 233 3.69 22.44 20.07
C TYR A 233 2.17 22.43 19.89
N ILE A 234 1.41 22.66 20.96
CA ILE A 234 -0.06 22.69 20.88
C ILE A 234 -0.57 23.86 20.07
N GLU A 235 0.01 25.04 20.27
CA GLU A 235 -0.33 26.22 19.47
C GLU A 235 -0.05 25.96 17.99
N SER A 236 1.07 25.29 17.67
CA SER A 236 1.40 24.93 16.29
C SER A 236 0.40 23.94 15.68
N ILE A 237 -0.07 22.95 16.45
CA ILE A 237 -1.04 21.95 15.99
C ILE A 237 -2.40 22.60 15.72
N ASN A 238 -2.84 23.50 16.60
CA ASN A 238 -4.15 24.14 16.49
C ASN A 238 -4.21 25.18 15.35
N GLN A 239 -3.08 25.59 14.78
CA GLN A 239 -3.01 26.57 13.68
C GLN A 239 -3.18 25.95 12.28
N VAL A 240 -3.28 24.62 12.16
CA VAL A 240 -3.37 23.91 10.87
C VAL A 240 -4.82 23.79 10.40
N ASP A 241 -5.11 24.18 9.14
CA ASP A 241 -6.45 24.11 8.56
C ASP A 241 -6.94 22.65 8.35
N LEU A 242 -8.12 22.40 8.91
CA LEU A 242 -9.04 21.25 8.98
C LEU A 242 -9.23 20.31 7.75
N ALA A 243 -8.96 20.72 6.52
CA ALA A 243 -9.65 20.11 5.38
C ALA A 243 -8.93 18.99 4.58
N HIS A 244 -7.60 18.81 4.67
CA HIS A 244 -6.88 17.94 3.72
C HIS A 244 -5.96 16.86 4.36
N PHE A 245 -6.20 15.59 3.99
CA PHE A 245 -5.65 14.39 4.64
C PHE A 245 -4.13 14.11 4.48
N PRO A 246 -3.40 14.54 3.42
CA PRO A 246 -1.95 14.24 3.37
C PRO A 246 -1.10 15.14 4.28
N GLU A 247 -1.48 16.41 4.43
CA GLU A 247 -0.61 17.43 5.03
C GLU A 247 -0.69 17.47 6.55
N LYS A 248 -1.89 17.28 7.12
CA LYS A 248 -2.10 17.36 8.57
C LYS A 248 -1.42 16.26 9.36
N ALA A 249 -1.65 15.02 8.95
CA ALA A 249 -1.07 13.87 9.64
C ALA A 249 0.46 13.95 9.62
N ALA A 250 1.06 14.39 8.51
CA ALA A 250 2.50 14.55 8.40
C ALA A 250 3.05 15.63 9.34
N PHE A 251 2.42 16.82 9.38
CA PHE A 251 2.81 17.89 10.29
C PHE A 251 2.64 17.49 11.76
N GLN A 252 1.50 16.90 12.11
CA GLN A 252 1.21 16.44 13.47
C GLN A 252 2.19 15.36 13.92
N LEU A 253 2.49 14.36 13.07
CA LEU A 253 3.50 13.35 13.38
C LEU A 253 4.89 13.97 13.58
N THR A 254 5.25 14.97 12.77
CA THR A 254 6.49 15.73 12.92
C THR A 254 6.56 16.41 14.28
N VAL A 255 5.48 17.07 14.68
CA VAL A 255 5.37 17.72 16.00
C VAL A 255 5.49 16.68 17.12
N LEU A 256 4.80 15.54 17.02
CA LEU A 256 4.83 14.48 18.02
C LEU A 256 6.21 13.82 18.14
N ASP A 257 6.94 13.67 17.04
CA ASP A 257 8.32 13.17 17.06
C ASP A 257 9.29 14.16 17.69
N ARG A 258 9.16 15.46 17.39
CA ARG A 258 9.96 16.50 18.05
C ARG A 258 9.69 16.52 19.55
N LEU A 259 8.41 16.43 19.94
CA LEU A 259 7.99 16.31 21.34
C LEU A 259 8.67 15.11 22.02
N TYR A 260 8.57 13.92 21.42
CA TYR A 260 9.20 12.70 21.95
C TYR A 260 10.72 12.81 22.08
N ARG A 261 11.38 13.56 21.19
CA ARG A 261 12.83 13.77 21.21
C ARG A 261 13.26 14.99 22.02
N LYS A 262 12.30 15.73 22.58
CA LYS A 262 12.51 16.99 23.30
C LYS A 262 13.23 18.05 22.43
N GLU A 263 12.95 18.08 21.12
CA GLU A 263 13.56 18.98 20.11
C GLU A 263 12.77 20.30 19.93
N ASN A 264 13.44 21.45 19.91
CA ASN A 264 12.79 22.79 19.83
C ASN A 264 11.90 22.97 18.57
N PRO A 265 10.63 23.38 18.71
CA PRO A 265 9.71 23.54 17.58
C PRO A 265 10.03 24.72 16.65
N SER A 266 10.80 25.73 17.09
CA SER A 266 11.10 26.93 16.30
C SER A 266 12.03 26.69 15.09
N VAL A 267 12.60 25.49 14.97
CA VAL A 267 13.38 25.08 13.80
C VAL A 267 12.44 24.84 12.62
N LYS A 268 12.46 25.76 11.65
CA LYS A 268 11.70 25.65 10.39
C LYS A 268 12.30 24.54 9.53
N ILE A 269 11.54 23.48 9.28
CA ILE A 269 11.83 22.47 8.27
C ILE A 269 10.83 22.72 7.13
N LYS A 270 11.28 22.72 5.87
CA LYS A 270 10.34 22.80 4.73
C LYS A 270 9.47 21.54 4.75
N ASP A 271 8.15 21.68 4.61
CA ASP A 271 7.21 20.53 4.61
C ASP A 271 7.59 19.40 3.64
N SER A 272 8.35 19.72 2.58
CA SER A 272 8.93 18.78 1.62
C SER A 272 9.98 17.83 2.20
N ASP A 273 10.74 18.25 3.21
CA ASP A 273 11.98 17.56 3.61
C ASP A 273 11.73 16.46 4.64
N TYR A 274 10.59 16.50 5.34
CA TYR A 274 10.21 15.46 6.32
C TYR A 274 9.60 14.23 5.61
N LEU A 275 8.81 14.45 4.55
CA LEU A 275 8.25 13.37 3.72
C LEU A 275 9.31 12.67 2.85
N GLU A 276 10.40 13.36 2.50
CA GLU A 276 11.54 12.77 1.78
C GLU A 276 12.46 11.95 2.70
N ASN A 277 12.44 12.18 4.03
CA ASN A 277 13.34 11.53 4.99
C ASN A 277 12.67 10.65 6.06
N LEU A 278 11.33 10.64 6.14
CA LEU A 278 10.56 9.61 6.85
C LEU A 278 10.74 8.27 6.12
N SER A 279 11.82 7.56 6.47
CA SER A 279 12.00 6.15 6.11
C SER A 279 11.00 5.30 6.89
N TYR A 280 9.77 5.22 6.40
CA TYR A 280 8.83 4.20 6.84
C TYR A 280 9.35 2.86 6.35
N THR A 281 9.92 2.12 7.28
CA THR A 281 10.09 0.69 7.19
C THR A 281 8.72 0.08 7.41
N VAL A 282 7.73 0.27 6.53
CA VAL A 282 6.55 -0.64 6.50
C VAL A 282 7.07 -2.05 6.69
N PHE A 283 6.39 -2.95 7.39
CA PHE A 283 6.63 -4.36 7.13
C PHE A 283 5.71 -4.76 5.98
N TYR A 284 6.08 -4.67 4.68
CA TYR A 284 7.18 -3.96 3.99
C TYR A 284 6.81 -3.62 2.57
N ASP A 285 6.46 -2.40 2.17
CA ASP A 285 7.39 -1.32 1.87
C ASP A 285 6.55 -0.36 1.01
N LYS A 286 6.60 0.95 1.26
CA LYS A 286 6.47 1.97 0.20
C LYS A 286 6.76 3.36 0.74
N LYS A 287 8.05 3.63 0.95
CA LYS A 287 8.80 4.76 0.36
C LYS A 287 10.21 4.78 0.96
N PHE A 288 11.00 3.77 0.64
CA PHE A 288 12.17 4.07 -0.16
C PHE A 288 11.70 3.94 -1.62
N ASP A 289 11.94 4.93 -2.49
CA ASP A 289 12.06 4.61 -3.91
C ASP A 289 13.42 3.92 -4.13
N ALA A 290 13.67 2.87 -3.32
CA ALA A 290 14.65 1.89 -3.65
C ALA A 290 14.09 1.26 -4.91
N ARG A 291 14.69 1.69 -6.00
CA ARG A 291 14.48 1.16 -7.34
C ARG A 291 14.62 -0.35 -7.36
N GLU A 292 15.30 -0.92 -6.37
CA GLU A 292 15.56 -2.34 -6.17
C GLU A 292 15.30 -2.78 -4.72
N TYR A 293 14.85 -4.02 -4.54
CA TYR A 293 14.64 -4.71 -3.29
C TYR A 293 15.46 -6.00 -3.32
N ARG A 294 16.16 -6.34 -2.24
CA ARG A 294 17.01 -7.52 -2.14
C ARG A 294 16.44 -8.48 -1.10
N VAL A 295 16.23 -9.74 -1.49
CA VAL A 295 15.70 -10.80 -0.61
C VAL A 295 16.73 -11.91 -0.53
N ASP A 296 17.32 -12.14 0.65
CA ASP A 296 18.22 -13.27 0.86
C ASP A 296 17.42 -14.57 0.97
N LEU A 297 17.79 -15.53 0.15
CA LEU A 297 17.16 -16.85 0.02
C LEU A 297 18.21 -17.95 0.25
N SER A 298 19.21 -17.67 1.09
CA SER A 298 20.30 -18.60 1.46
C SER A 298 19.81 -19.98 1.90
N ARG A 299 18.62 -20.07 2.51
CA ARG A 299 17.99 -21.35 2.91
C ARG A 299 17.37 -22.17 1.77
N PHE A 300 17.34 -21.67 0.54
CA PHE A 300 16.62 -22.27 -0.59
C PHE A 300 17.51 -22.82 -1.71
N ASN A 301 18.74 -23.23 -1.40
CA ASN A 301 19.65 -23.93 -2.33
C ASN A 301 19.80 -23.26 -3.72
N GLY A 302 19.81 -21.93 -3.77
CA GLY A 302 20.00 -21.17 -5.00
C GLY A 302 18.74 -20.89 -5.82
N LYS A 303 17.55 -21.34 -5.38
CA LYS A 303 16.28 -20.98 -6.02
C LYS A 303 15.99 -19.50 -5.88
N ASN A 304 15.44 -18.89 -6.93
CA ASN A 304 15.04 -17.49 -6.90
C ASN A 304 13.62 -17.30 -6.34
N ILE A 305 13.28 -16.07 -5.95
CA ILE A 305 11.99 -15.74 -5.32
C ILE A 305 10.80 -16.10 -6.21
N HIS A 306 10.95 -15.98 -7.53
CA HIS A 306 9.91 -16.33 -8.48
C HIS A 306 9.68 -17.84 -8.52
N GLU A 307 10.75 -18.63 -8.58
CA GLU A 307 10.70 -20.10 -8.53
C GLU A 307 10.09 -20.59 -7.22
N ILE A 308 10.55 -20.09 -6.07
CA ILE A 308 10.02 -20.45 -4.74
C ILE A 308 8.53 -20.15 -4.67
N ALA A 309 8.13 -18.97 -5.15
CA ALA A 309 6.73 -18.59 -5.16
C ALA A 309 5.93 -19.48 -6.13
N TYR A 310 6.39 -19.67 -7.36
CA TYR A 310 5.71 -20.47 -8.37
C TYR A 310 5.51 -21.92 -7.93
N GLU A 311 6.54 -22.53 -7.36
CA GLU A 311 6.52 -23.91 -6.82
C GLU A 311 5.89 -24.02 -5.42
N ARG A 312 5.56 -22.89 -4.78
CA ARG A 312 4.95 -22.83 -3.44
C ARG A 312 5.79 -23.52 -2.35
N LEU A 313 7.11 -23.35 -2.40
CA LEU A 313 8.03 -24.05 -1.49
C LEU A 313 8.02 -23.47 -0.07
N ASP A 314 7.57 -22.23 0.11
CA ASP A 314 7.53 -21.53 1.39
C ASP A 314 6.43 -20.45 1.40
N GLU A 315 5.54 -20.51 2.39
CA GLU A 315 4.36 -19.64 2.46
C GLU A 315 4.71 -18.17 2.76
N GLU A 316 5.70 -17.93 3.63
CA GLU A 316 6.14 -16.57 3.98
C GLU A 316 6.77 -15.87 2.77
N ILE A 317 7.62 -16.58 2.03
CA ILE A 317 8.23 -16.05 0.79
C ILE A 317 7.19 -15.85 -0.30
N CYS A 318 6.18 -16.73 -0.41
CA CYS A 318 5.06 -16.54 -1.32
C CYS A 318 4.28 -15.25 -1.00
N LEU A 319 3.97 -15.00 0.27
CA LEU A 319 3.29 -13.81 0.73
C LEU A 319 4.14 -12.55 0.49
N LEU A 320 5.43 -12.60 0.83
CA LEU A 320 6.38 -11.53 0.55
C LEU A 320 6.44 -11.20 -0.94
N TYR A 321 6.56 -12.20 -1.81
CA TYR A 321 6.62 -11.97 -3.25
C TYR A 321 5.33 -11.36 -3.79
N LYS A 322 4.15 -11.88 -3.39
CA LYS A 322 2.85 -11.28 -3.75
C LYS A 322 2.75 -9.83 -3.28
N HIS A 323 3.23 -9.54 -2.08
CA HIS A 323 3.26 -8.17 -1.56
C HIS A 323 4.21 -7.25 -2.35
N LEU A 324 5.39 -7.73 -2.72
CA LEU A 324 6.33 -6.99 -3.58
C LEU A 324 5.72 -6.72 -4.98
N LEU A 325 5.06 -7.71 -5.58
CA LEU A 325 4.31 -7.55 -6.84
C LEU A 325 3.18 -6.51 -6.69
N ALA A 326 2.39 -6.55 -5.60
CA ALA A 326 1.36 -5.54 -5.29
C ALA A 326 1.97 -4.13 -5.18
N ASN A 327 3.25 -4.07 -4.82
CA ASN A 327 4.02 -2.84 -4.70
C ASN A 327 4.83 -2.47 -5.95
N SER A 328 4.54 -3.11 -7.08
CA SER A 328 5.12 -2.89 -8.41
C SER A 328 6.61 -3.25 -8.50
N TYR A 329 7.13 -4.05 -7.57
CA TYR A 329 8.43 -4.71 -7.74
C TYR A 329 8.26 -5.94 -8.61
N VAL A 330 9.18 -6.12 -9.56
CA VAL A 330 9.25 -7.30 -10.43
C VAL A 330 10.59 -7.97 -10.23
N PHE A 331 10.63 -9.30 -10.19
CA PHE A 331 11.88 -10.03 -10.07
C PHE A 331 12.81 -9.70 -11.25
N HIS A 332 14.00 -9.20 -10.95
CA HIS A 332 14.93 -8.60 -11.90
C HIS A 332 16.13 -9.51 -12.20
N LYS A 333 16.80 -10.04 -11.16
CA LYS A 333 17.94 -10.98 -11.28
C LYS A 333 18.24 -11.71 -9.97
N GLN A 334 19.00 -12.78 -10.03
CA GLN A 334 19.54 -13.49 -8.87
C GLN A 334 21.05 -13.21 -8.72
N GLU A 335 21.50 -12.85 -7.52
CA GLU A 335 22.91 -12.72 -7.16
C GLU A 335 23.24 -13.72 -6.05
N LYS A 336 23.91 -14.83 -6.41
CA LYS A 336 24.18 -15.96 -5.48
C LYS A 336 22.87 -16.45 -4.85
N THR A 337 22.67 -16.22 -3.55
CA THR A 337 21.46 -16.59 -2.81
C THR A 337 20.44 -15.47 -2.71
N THR A 338 20.71 -14.28 -3.25
CA THR A 338 19.85 -13.11 -3.11
C THR A 338 19.05 -12.85 -4.38
N SER A 339 17.72 -12.81 -4.27
CA SER A 339 16.85 -12.30 -5.34
C SER A 339 16.77 -10.78 -5.30
N ILE A 340 16.97 -10.16 -6.45
CA ILE A 340 16.84 -8.71 -6.66
C ILE A 340 15.55 -8.45 -7.42
N LEU A 341 14.70 -7.59 -6.89
CA LEU A 341 13.45 -7.16 -7.50
C LEU A 341 13.50 -5.66 -7.75
N SER A 342 13.12 -5.20 -8.93
CA SER A 342 13.17 -3.77 -9.26
C SER A 342 11.78 -3.20 -9.47
N LYS A 343 11.58 -1.91 -9.18
CA LYS A 343 10.35 -1.22 -9.54
C LYS A 343 10.13 -1.34 -11.04
N ARG A 344 8.92 -1.70 -11.46
CA ARG A 344 8.55 -1.89 -12.86
C ARG A 344 8.93 -0.70 -13.75
N TRP A 345 8.76 0.53 -13.27
CA TRP A 345 9.12 1.73 -14.02
C TRP A 345 10.63 1.97 -14.14
N VAL A 346 11.43 1.36 -13.27
CA VAL A 346 12.90 1.44 -13.33
C VAL A 346 13.48 0.27 -14.09
N TYR A 347 12.83 -0.88 -14.06
CA TYR A 347 13.28 -2.10 -14.71
C TYR A 347 13.79 -1.81 -16.13
N THR A 348 15.05 -2.16 -16.32
CA THR A 348 15.76 -2.26 -17.59
C THR A 348 16.14 -3.74 -17.72
N PRO A 349 15.74 -4.45 -18.78
CA PRO A 349 16.19 -5.82 -18.99
C PRO A 349 17.72 -5.95 -18.83
N VAL A 350 18.19 -6.97 -18.11
CA VAL A 350 19.63 -7.29 -17.90
C VAL A 350 20.36 -7.45 -19.25
N GLU A 351 19.62 -7.80 -20.29
CA GLU A 351 20.11 -7.90 -21.67
C GLU A 351 20.36 -6.54 -22.34
N LEU A 352 19.82 -5.41 -21.83
CA LEU A 352 20.10 -4.07 -22.35
C LEU A 352 21.54 -3.59 -22.11
N ASP A 353 22.23 -4.16 -21.12
CA ASP A 353 23.65 -3.87 -20.81
C ASP A 353 24.63 -4.77 -21.60
N LYS A 354 24.13 -5.78 -22.31
CA LYS A 354 24.95 -6.60 -23.22
C LYS A 354 24.70 -6.12 -24.64
N GLU A 355 25.77 -5.97 -25.42
CA GLU A 355 25.82 -5.33 -26.76
C GLU A 355 24.87 -5.92 -27.86
N ASN A 356 23.94 -6.82 -27.52
CA ASN A 356 23.01 -7.47 -28.45
C ASN A 356 21.52 -7.07 -28.31
N ALA A 357 21.12 -6.16 -27.40
CA ALA A 357 19.71 -5.77 -27.22
C ALA A 357 19.28 -4.51 -28.00
N THR A 358 19.67 -4.40 -29.26
CA THR A 358 19.47 -3.20 -30.11
C THR A 358 18.02 -2.89 -30.53
N SER A 359 16.96 -3.35 -29.84
CA SER A 359 15.59 -3.08 -30.31
C SER A 359 14.45 -2.99 -29.26
N VAL A 360 14.69 -3.21 -27.96
CA VAL A 360 13.64 -2.99 -26.94
C VAL A 360 13.42 -1.49 -26.77
N LYS A 361 12.19 -1.02 -26.96
CA LYS A 361 11.77 0.36 -26.71
C LYS A 361 10.97 0.43 -25.42
N LYS A 362 11.09 1.56 -24.72
CA LYS A 362 10.34 1.87 -23.51
C LYS A 362 9.51 3.12 -23.72
N ARG A 363 8.20 3.06 -23.43
CA ARG A 363 7.30 4.22 -23.39
C ARG A 363 6.57 4.21 -22.06
N GLY A 364 6.92 5.14 -21.17
CA GLY A 364 6.48 5.10 -19.79
C GLY A 364 6.80 3.74 -19.15
N ASN A 365 5.76 3.01 -18.77
CA ASN A 365 5.84 1.69 -18.15
C ASN A 365 5.48 0.55 -19.11
N LEU A 366 5.70 0.73 -20.42
CA LEU A 366 5.58 -0.30 -21.44
C LEU A 366 6.95 -0.61 -22.05
N LEU A 367 7.19 -1.89 -22.29
CA LEU A 367 8.32 -2.39 -23.05
C LEU A 367 7.77 -3.05 -24.31
N TYR A 368 8.35 -2.70 -25.46
CA TYR A 368 7.89 -3.22 -26.74
C TYR A 368 9.01 -3.20 -27.77
N PHE A 369 8.85 -4.00 -28.81
CA PHE A 369 9.76 -4.04 -29.95
C PHE A 369 9.03 -3.57 -31.19
N THR A 370 9.78 -3.02 -32.14
CA THR A 370 9.21 -2.60 -33.43
C THR A 370 10.05 -3.13 -34.56
N GLU A 371 9.40 -3.74 -35.55
CA GLU A 371 10.01 -4.16 -36.81
C GLU A 371 9.22 -3.56 -37.98
N TYR A 372 9.87 -3.36 -39.12
CA TYR A 372 9.21 -2.92 -40.35
C TYR A 372 9.67 -3.78 -41.53
N LEU A 373 8.71 -4.36 -42.25
CA LEU A 373 8.97 -5.34 -43.32
C LEU A 373 9.08 -4.73 -44.72
N GLY A 374 8.85 -3.42 -44.87
CA GLY A 374 8.98 -2.71 -46.14
C GLY A 374 10.38 -2.17 -46.39
N SER A 375 10.62 -1.68 -47.61
CA SER A 375 11.86 -0.97 -47.98
C SER A 375 11.60 0.52 -48.21
N LYS A 376 12.60 1.40 -47.95
CA LYS A 376 12.49 2.84 -48.25
C LYS A 376 12.20 3.14 -49.73
N LYS A 377 12.53 2.21 -50.64
CA LYS A 377 12.33 2.34 -52.10
C LYS A 377 10.95 1.85 -52.58
N THR A 378 10.21 1.11 -51.75
CA THR A 378 8.93 0.47 -52.10
C THR A 378 7.84 0.79 -51.08
N ALA A 379 7.86 1.98 -50.48
CA ALA A 379 6.87 2.33 -49.47
C ALA A 379 5.47 2.34 -50.09
N ALA A 380 4.68 1.29 -49.86
CA ALA A 380 3.28 1.26 -50.26
C ALA A 380 2.50 2.39 -49.56
N LYS A 381 1.49 2.95 -50.24
CA LYS A 381 0.54 3.92 -49.66
C LYS A 381 -0.30 3.30 -48.52
N ASP A 382 -0.48 1.99 -48.56
CA ASP A 382 -1.34 1.25 -47.64
C ASP A 382 -0.50 0.52 -46.57
N LYS A 383 -0.15 1.25 -45.50
CA LYS A 383 0.62 0.71 -44.37
C LYS A 383 -0.27 -0.13 -43.46
N LYS A 384 0.33 -1.17 -42.87
CA LYS A 384 -0.37 -2.11 -41.97
C LYS A 384 0.37 -2.23 -40.65
N LEU A 385 -0.36 -2.63 -39.61
CA LEU A 385 0.20 -2.84 -38.29
C LEU A 385 -0.26 -4.18 -37.72
N LEU A 386 0.70 -5.03 -37.38
CA LEU A 386 0.50 -6.21 -36.56
C LEU A 386 0.98 -5.93 -35.13
N VAL A 387 0.12 -6.12 -34.13
CA VAL A 387 0.48 -5.99 -32.72
C VAL A 387 0.44 -7.37 -32.07
N ILE A 388 1.57 -7.81 -31.54
CA ILE A 388 1.77 -9.15 -31.00
C ILE A 388 1.82 -9.09 -29.48
N PHE A 389 0.99 -9.93 -28.87
CA PHE A 389 0.89 -10.18 -27.44
C PHE A 389 1.51 -11.56 -27.17
N SER A 390 2.66 -11.57 -26.50
CA SER A 390 3.42 -12.80 -26.19
C SER A 390 2.68 -13.75 -25.22
N SER A 391 2.85 -15.05 -25.45
CA SER A 391 2.32 -16.16 -24.63
C SER A 391 3.11 -16.37 -23.34
N ASN A 392 2.85 -17.44 -22.58
CA ASN A 392 3.73 -17.86 -21.51
C ASN A 392 5.07 -18.39 -22.06
N PRO A 393 6.15 -18.38 -21.24
CA PRO A 393 7.44 -18.97 -21.58
C PRO A 393 7.34 -20.49 -21.74
N SER A 394 8.39 -21.09 -22.30
CA SER A 394 8.55 -22.55 -22.28
C SER A 394 8.75 -23.07 -20.85
N GLU A 395 8.52 -24.38 -20.63
CA GLU A 395 8.73 -25.00 -19.32
C GLU A 395 10.19 -24.90 -18.84
N GLN A 396 11.16 -24.84 -19.76
CA GLN A 396 12.57 -24.63 -19.41
C GLN A 396 12.87 -23.21 -18.95
N GLU A 397 12.02 -22.25 -19.33
CA GLU A 397 12.26 -20.82 -19.18
C GLU A 397 11.35 -20.15 -18.13
N LYS A 398 10.36 -20.86 -17.59
CA LYS A 398 9.39 -20.31 -16.63
C LYS A 398 10.03 -19.68 -15.40
N TYR A 399 11.18 -20.17 -14.94
CA TYR A 399 11.90 -19.64 -13.77
C TYR A 399 13.06 -18.70 -14.12
N ASN A 400 13.25 -18.39 -15.41
CA ASN A 400 14.37 -17.58 -15.89
C ASN A 400 14.42 -16.22 -15.19
N GLU A 401 15.59 -15.65 -14.97
CA GLU A 401 15.75 -14.34 -14.32
C GLU A 401 15.25 -13.17 -15.18
N SER A 402 15.32 -13.30 -16.51
CA SER A 402 14.88 -12.28 -17.46
C SER A 402 13.35 -12.23 -17.53
N MET A 403 12.77 -11.07 -17.19
CA MET A 403 11.34 -10.86 -17.33
C MET A 403 10.88 -10.88 -18.80
N LEU A 404 11.77 -10.55 -19.75
CA LEU A 404 11.47 -10.69 -21.18
C LEU A 404 11.17 -12.15 -21.48
N ILE A 405 12.09 -13.04 -21.09
CA ILE A 405 11.94 -14.49 -21.27
C ILE A 405 10.72 -15.00 -20.51
N ARG A 406 10.56 -14.69 -19.21
CA ARG A 406 9.41 -15.12 -18.40
C ARG A 406 8.06 -14.59 -18.88
N SER A 407 8.04 -13.53 -19.69
CA SER A 407 6.83 -13.04 -20.32
C SER A 407 6.47 -13.76 -21.62
N GLY A 408 7.26 -14.77 -22.01
CA GLY A 408 7.17 -15.57 -23.25
C GLY A 408 7.65 -14.84 -24.50
N PHE A 409 8.52 -13.84 -24.31
CA PHE A 409 9.03 -13.02 -25.40
C PHE A 409 10.34 -13.58 -25.99
N PRO A 410 10.51 -13.59 -27.34
CA PRO A 410 9.52 -13.26 -28.36
C PRO A 410 8.63 -14.46 -28.71
N THR A 411 7.31 -14.27 -28.68
CA THR A 411 6.38 -15.25 -29.27
C THR A 411 6.41 -15.16 -30.79
N PHE A 412 6.60 -16.30 -31.48
CA PHE A 412 6.66 -16.39 -32.94
C PHE A 412 7.71 -15.42 -33.57
N PRO A 413 9.02 -15.63 -33.30
CA PRO A 413 10.09 -14.68 -33.65
C PRO A 413 10.23 -14.46 -35.17
N ASP A 414 10.12 -15.52 -35.97
CA ASP A 414 10.33 -15.46 -37.43
C ASP A 414 9.10 -15.03 -38.25
N ILE A 415 8.02 -14.58 -37.60
CA ILE A 415 6.76 -14.24 -38.28
C ILE A 415 6.95 -13.24 -39.43
N LYS A 416 7.97 -12.39 -39.36
CA LYS A 416 8.27 -11.40 -40.40
C LYS A 416 8.55 -11.98 -41.79
N ARG A 417 8.97 -13.25 -41.85
CA ARG A 417 9.25 -13.94 -43.12
C ARG A 417 7.96 -14.30 -43.88
N SER A 418 6.82 -14.32 -43.18
CA SER A 418 5.56 -14.89 -43.67
C SER A 418 4.41 -13.88 -43.72
N LEU A 419 4.68 -12.59 -43.53
CA LEU A 419 3.67 -11.53 -43.58
C LEU A 419 3.78 -10.71 -44.87
N THR A 420 2.65 -10.14 -45.29
CA THR A 420 2.59 -9.14 -46.35
C THR A 420 3.57 -7.99 -46.11
N LYS A 421 4.22 -7.50 -47.18
CA LYS A 421 5.14 -6.36 -47.13
C LYS A 421 4.44 -5.09 -46.64
N ASP A 422 5.26 -4.11 -46.23
CA ASP A 422 4.80 -2.82 -45.66
C ASP A 422 4.02 -2.95 -44.34
N THR A 423 4.21 -4.07 -43.64
CA THR A 423 3.68 -4.31 -42.30
C THR A 423 4.68 -3.83 -41.25
N TYR A 424 4.22 -2.96 -40.35
CA TYR A 424 4.87 -2.72 -39.07
C TYR A 424 4.47 -3.81 -38.09
N ILE A 425 5.42 -4.24 -37.27
CA ILE A 425 5.16 -5.17 -36.17
C ILE A 425 5.49 -4.45 -34.87
N ILE A 426 4.54 -4.41 -33.93
CA ILE A 426 4.80 -4.10 -32.52
C ILE A 426 4.70 -5.40 -31.75
N ARG A 427 5.68 -5.71 -30.90
CA ARG A 427 5.58 -6.82 -29.94
C ARG A 427 5.59 -6.26 -28.54
N ILE A 428 4.53 -6.45 -27.78
CA ILE A 428 4.39 -5.90 -26.42
C ILE A 428 4.87 -6.94 -25.41
N VAL A 429 5.66 -6.49 -24.44
CA VAL A 429 6.11 -7.31 -23.31
C VAL A 429 5.14 -7.10 -22.15
N ASP A 430 4.62 -8.20 -21.59
CA ASP A 430 3.83 -8.16 -20.36
C ASP A 430 4.72 -8.43 -19.15
N PHE A 431 5.27 -7.36 -18.60
CA PHE A 431 6.08 -7.37 -17.38
C PHE A 431 5.31 -6.79 -16.19
N ASN A 432 3.98 -6.83 -16.24
CA ASN A 432 3.12 -6.48 -15.11
C ASN A 432 2.88 -7.73 -14.24
N LEU A 433 3.34 -7.71 -12.99
CA LEU A 433 3.39 -8.85 -12.07
C LEU A 433 4.53 -9.84 -12.39
N SER A 434 4.33 -11.13 -12.06
CA SER A 434 5.40 -12.14 -12.02
C SER A 434 5.84 -12.66 -13.38
N SER A 435 4.88 -13.04 -14.21
CA SER A 435 5.08 -13.57 -15.57
C SER A 435 4.14 -12.88 -16.56
N GLY A 436 3.67 -11.68 -16.19
CA GLY A 436 2.64 -10.91 -16.87
C GLY A 436 1.27 -10.99 -16.21
N SER A 437 0.40 -10.04 -16.55
CA SER A 437 -0.98 -9.88 -16.08
C SER A 437 -2.02 -10.23 -17.14
N PHE A 438 -1.57 -10.84 -18.24
CA PHE A 438 -2.31 -11.16 -19.45
C PHE A 438 -2.68 -9.88 -20.22
N TYR A 439 -1.82 -8.88 -20.12
CA TYR A 439 -2.00 -7.54 -20.69
C TYR A 439 -3.19 -6.76 -20.10
N LEU A 440 -3.61 -7.11 -18.88
CA LEU A 440 -4.80 -6.53 -18.24
C LEU A 440 -4.45 -5.61 -17.07
N ASN A 441 -5.37 -4.70 -16.76
CA ASN A 441 -5.26 -3.84 -15.60
C ASN A 441 -5.22 -4.68 -14.31
N THR A 442 -4.38 -4.24 -13.38
CA THR A 442 -4.23 -4.81 -12.04
C THR A 442 -4.30 -3.71 -11.00
N ALA A 443 -4.56 -4.04 -9.74
CA ALA A 443 -4.62 -3.05 -8.65
C ALA A 443 -3.36 -2.15 -8.55
N ASN A 444 -2.19 -2.69 -8.95
CA ASN A 444 -0.90 -2.00 -8.95
C ASN A 444 -0.50 -1.42 -10.34
N PHE A 445 -1.38 -1.53 -11.35
CA PHE A 445 -1.19 -0.94 -12.68
C PHE A 445 -2.55 -0.72 -13.38
N VAL A 446 -3.32 0.24 -12.85
CA VAL A 446 -4.69 0.49 -13.30
C VAL A 446 -4.81 1.11 -14.70
N SER A 447 -3.71 1.62 -15.27
CA SER A 447 -3.67 2.22 -16.60
C SER A 447 -2.95 1.35 -17.64
N PHE A 448 -2.65 0.08 -17.34
CA PHE A 448 -1.86 -0.77 -18.23
C PHE A 448 -2.53 -0.95 -19.59
N GLU A 449 -3.83 -1.23 -19.58
CA GLU A 449 -4.60 -1.44 -20.80
C GLU A 449 -4.72 -0.15 -21.62
N GLN A 450 -4.96 0.98 -20.95
CA GLN A 450 -5.01 2.29 -21.58
C GLN A 450 -3.68 2.62 -22.24
N ASN A 451 -2.56 2.39 -21.55
CA ASN A 451 -1.23 2.62 -22.10
C ASN A 451 -0.99 1.77 -23.37
N ILE A 452 -1.45 0.51 -23.39
CA ILE A 452 -1.35 -0.36 -24.57
C ILE A 452 -2.18 0.21 -25.72
N GLN A 453 -3.42 0.65 -25.47
CA GLN A 453 -4.27 1.28 -26.48
C GLN A 453 -3.63 2.56 -27.04
N GLU A 454 -3.09 3.41 -26.17
CA GLU A 454 -2.38 4.63 -26.56
C GLU A 454 -1.11 4.34 -27.35
N LEU A 455 -0.36 3.27 -27.01
CA LEU A 455 0.79 2.83 -27.79
C LEU A 455 0.37 2.47 -29.21
N ILE A 456 -0.65 1.61 -29.36
CA ILE A 456 -1.15 1.17 -30.66
C ILE A 456 -1.61 2.38 -31.48
N LYS A 457 -2.46 3.22 -30.90
CA LYS A 457 -3.02 4.41 -31.56
C LYS A 457 -1.93 5.38 -31.99
N THR A 458 -1.06 5.80 -31.07
CA THR A 458 0.00 6.78 -31.38
C THR A 458 0.97 6.24 -32.43
N PHE A 459 1.30 4.95 -32.37
CA PHE A 459 2.19 4.35 -33.36
C PHE A 459 1.54 4.28 -34.74
N ALA A 460 0.26 3.88 -34.79
CA ALA A 460 -0.51 3.86 -36.03
C ALA A 460 -0.63 5.27 -36.64
N ASP A 461 -0.99 6.28 -35.83
CA ASP A 461 -1.10 7.67 -36.26
C ASP A 461 0.24 8.19 -36.81
N TYR A 462 1.34 7.97 -36.08
CA TYR A 462 2.69 8.39 -36.50
C TYR A 462 3.13 7.78 -37.83
N HIS A 463 2.73 6.53 -38.11
CA HIS A 463 3.05 5.83 -39.35
C HIS A 463 1.92 5.88 -40.39
N SER A 464 0.87 6.67 -40.15
CA SER A 464 -0.29 6.79 -41.03
C SER A 464 -0.93 5.45 -41.37
N VAL A 465 -1.04 4.55 -40.39
CA VAL A 465 -1.73 3.27 -40.50
C VAL A 465 -3.21 3.46 -40.13
N PRO A 466 -4.16 3.25 -41.06
CA PRO A 466 -5.58 3.32 -40.76
C PRO A 466 -6.02 2.25 -39.74
N ASN A 467 -7.05 2.56 -38.94
CA ASN A 467 -7.53 1.64 -37.89
C ASN A 467 -7.96 0.25 -38.41
N ASN A 468 -8.54 0.19 -39.62
CA ASN A 468 -8.93 -1.06 -40.27
C ASN A 468 -7.72 -1.91 -40.73
N ASN A 469 -6.51 -1.35 -40.76
CA ASN A 469 -5.28 -2.05 -41.11
C ASN A 469 -4.49 -2.53 -39.88
N ILE A 470 -5.09 -2.43 -38.70
CA ILE A 470 -4.50 -2.90 -37.44
C ILE A 470 -5.04 -4.29 -37.10
N VAL A 471 -4.14 -5.25 -36.97
CA VAL A 471 -4.44 -6.63 -36.56
C VAL A 471 -3.72 -6.91 -35.25
N LEU A 472 -4.43 -7.45 -34.27
CA LEU A 472 -3.83 -7.97 -33.04
C LEU A 472 -3.66 -9.48 -33.14
N PHE A 473 -2.57 -9.98 -32.55
CA PHE A 473 -2.25 -11.40 -32.51
C PHE A 473 -1.74 -11.81 -31.13
N GLY A 474 -2.13 -13.00 -30.66
CA GLY A 474 -1.53 -13.60 -29.47
C GLY A 474 -1.92 -15.06 -29.31
N ALA A 475 -1.22 -15.75 -28.40
CA ALA A 475 -1.52 -17.13 -27.99
C ALA A 475 -1.60 -17.25 -26.46
N SER A 476 -2.44 -18.13 -25.93
CA SER A 476 -2.57 -18.39 -24.48
C SER A 476 -2.91 -17.09 -23.70
N LYS A 477 -2.12 -16.70 -22.71
CA LYS A 477 -2.27 -15.39 -22.04
C LYS A 477 -2.20 -14.20 -23.00
N GLY A 478 -1.41 -14.31 -24.06
CA GLY A 478 -1.29 -13.29 -25.10
C GLY A 478 -2.54 -13.20 -25.97
N ALA A 479 -3.19 -14.34 -26.25
CA ALA A 479 -4.48 -14.38 -26.94
C ALA A 479 -5.56 -13.68 -26.11
N THR A 480 -5.51 -13.84 -24.78
CA THR A 480 -6.41 -13.15 -23.85
C THR A 480 -6.26 -11.63 -23.94
N GLY A 481 -5.01 -11.15 -23.87
CA GLY A 481 -4.69 -9.73 -24.04
C GLY A 481 -5.12 -9.19 -25.40
N ALA A 482 -4.76 -9.89 -26.48
CA ALA A 482 -5.13 -9.52 -27.84
C ALA A 482 -6.65 -9.45 -28.02
N LEU A 483 -7.42 -10.39 -27.48
CA LEU A 483 -8.88 -10.39 -27.53
C LEU A 483 -9.47 -9.17 -26.83
N ILE A 484 -9.10 -8.92 -25.58
CA ILE A 484 -9.61 -7.77 -24.81
C ILE A 484 -9.26 -6.45 -25.52
N HIS A 485 -8.01 -6.29 -25.97
CA HIS A 485 -7.57 -5.08 -26.66
C HIS A 485 -8.19 -4.89 -28.04
N SER A 486 -8.50 -5.97 -28.75
CA SER A 486 -9.22 -5.94 -30.03
C SER A 486 -10.66 -5.48 -29.84
N LEU A 487 -11.30 -5.86 -28.73
CA LEU A 487 -12.65 -5.42 -28.41
C LEU A 487 -12.69 -3.97 -27.95
N ILE A 488 -11.73 -3.54 -27.11
CA ILE A 488 -11.63 -2.16 -26.62
C ILE A 488 -11.35 -1.18 -27.77
N GLY A 489 -10.34 -1.45 -28.59
CA GLY A 489 -9.91 -0.52 -29.66
C GLY A 489 -10.55 -0.77 -31.01
N GLY A 490 -11.39 -1.80 -31.13
CA GLY A 490 -12.08 -2.11 -32.38
C GLY A 490 -11.15 -2.58 -33.50
N TYR A 491 -10.13 -3.37 -33.18
CA TYR A 491 -9.12 -3.88 -34.13
C TYR A 491 -9.44 -5.30 -34.61
N LYS A 492 -8.93 -5.69 -35.77
CA LYS A 492 -8.98 -7.08 -36.26
C LYS A 492 -8.15 -8.00 -35.34
N LEU A 493 -8.46 -9.30 -35.29
CA LEU A 493 -7.84 -10.22 -34.31
C LEU A 493 -7.57 -11.62 -34.88
N VAL A 494 -6.44 -12.21 -34.49
CA VAL A 494 -6.22 -13.67 -34.43
C VAL A 494 -5.76 -14.03 -33.01
N ALA A 495 -6.61 -14.71 -32.25
CA ALA A 495 -6.34 -15.17 -30.89
C ALA A 495 -6.26 -16.69 -30.87
N VAL A 496 -5.11 -17.24 -30.47
CA VAL A 496 -4.91 -18.69 -30.37
C VAL A 496 -5.11 -19.15 -28.93
N ASP A 497 -6.22 -19.85 -28.71
CA ASP A 497 -6.68 -20.43 -27.45
C ASP A 497 -6.59 -19.46 -26.25
N PRO A 498 -7.37 -18.35 -26.23
CA PRO A 498 -7.36 -17.39 -25.13
C PRO A 498 -7.85 -17.99 -23.80
N ILE A 499 -7.13 -17.71 -22.72
CA ILE A 499 -7.52 -18.07 -21.34
C ILE A 499 -8.55 -17.05 -20.83
N ILE A 500 -9.83 -17.37 -20.95
CA ILE A 500 -10.93 -16.49 -20.52
C ILE A 500 -11.19 -16.60 -19.01
N ASP A 501 -11.09 -17.80 -18.47
CA ASP A 501 -11.26 -18.10 -17.05
C ASP A 501 -10.01 -18.79 -16.52
N ASP A 502 -9.23 -18.03 -15.77
CA ASP A 502 -7.94 -18.45 -15.21
C ASP A 502 -8.11 -19.41 -14.01
N ARG A 503 -9.34 -19.56 -13.49
CA ARG A 503 -9.63 -20.47 -12.36
C ARG A 503 -9.48 -21.95 -12.72
N ILE A 504 -9.41 -22.28 -14.01
CA ILE A 504 -9.15 -23.65 -14.48
C ILE A 504 -7.78 -24.16 -14.06
N TYR A 505 -6.83 -23.25 -13.77
CA TYR A 505 -5.51 -23.60 -13.29
C TYR A 505 -5.55 -23.68 -11.75
N PRO A 506 -5.20 -24.83 -11.15
CA PRO A 506 -5.23 -24.98 -9.71
C PRO A 506 -4.19 -24.08 -9.03
N ASN A 507 -4.39 -23.85 -7.73
CA ASN A 507 -3.40 -23.23 -6.83
C ASN A 507 -2.88 -21.85 -7.25
N ASP A 508 -3.63 -21.09 -8.06
CA ASP A 508 -3.20 -19.79 -8.56
C ASP A 508 -1.87 -19.92 -9.36
N GLY A 509 -1.84 -20.86 -10.31
CA GLY A 509 -0.65 -21.24 -11.08
C GLY A 509 0.00 -20.10 -11.87
N HIS A 510 -0.75 -19.04 -12.19
CA HIS A 510 -0.23 -17.83 -12.84
C HIS A 510 0.06 -16.67 -11.87
N LEU A 511 -0.14 -16.86 -10.55
CA LEU A 511 0.02 -15.83 -9.52
C LEU A 511 -0.82 -14.56 -9.77
N GLN A 512 -2.07 -14.74 -10.23
CA GLN A 512 -2.98 -13.65 -10.60
C GLN A 512 -4.04 -13.40 -9.52
N LYS A 513 -4.31 -14.39 -8.68
CA LYS A 513 -5.27 -14.30 -7.57
C LYS A 513 -4.81 -13.19 -6.62
N SER A 514 -5.71 -12.24 -6.35
CA SER A 514 -5.50 -11.00 -5.59
C SER A 514 -5.11 -9.76 -6.41
N PHE A 515 -4.77 -9.87 -7.69
CA PHE A 515 -4.38 -8.71 -8.51
C PHE A 515 -5.43 -8.28 -9.53
N ARG A 516 -6.21 -9.24 -10.08
CA ARG A 516 -7.30 -9.00 -11.03
C ARG A 516 -8.39 -10.06 -10.90
N LYS A 517 -9.53 -9.82 -11.57
CA LYS A 517 -10.55 -10.86 -11.76
C LYS A 517 -10.00 -11.99 -12.64
N LEU A 518 -10.24 -13.23 -12.22
CA LEU A 518 -9.77 -14.44 -12.91
C LEU A 518 -10.74 -14.90 -14.01
N ASP A 519 -12.05 -14.74 -13.80
CA ASP A 519 -13.07 -14.98 -14.80
C ASP A 519 -13.37 -13.70 -15.59
N LEU A 520 -12.95 -13.69 -16.84
CA LEU A 520 -13.16 -12.58 -17.76
C LEU A 520 -14.44 -12.76 -18.59
N THR A 521 -15.16 -13.88 -18.47
CA THR A 521 -16.39 -14.15 -19.25
C THR A 521 -17.37 -12.97 -19.24
N PRO A 522 -17.77 -12.40 -18.08
CA PRO A 522 -18.70 -11.27 -18.07
C PRO A 522 -18.15 -10.04 -18.79
N ARG A 523 -16.84 -9.79 -18.66
CA ARG A 523 -16.17 -8.65 -19.27
C ARG A 523 -16.08 -8.79 -20.78
N VAL A 524 -15.68 -9.96 -21.27
CA VAL A 524 -15.60 -10.26 -22.71
C VAL A 524 -16.98 -10.12 -23.34
N ASN A 525 -18.03 -10.66 -22.71
CA ASN A 525 -19.40 -10.55 -23.21
C ASN A 525 -19.93 -9.11 -23.23
N SER A 526 -19.61 -8.33 -22.20
CA SER A 526 -19.92 -6.90 -22.16
C SER A 526 -19.24 -6.17 -23.33
N LEU A 527 -17.95 -6.43 -23.55
CA LEU A 527 -17.19 -5.79 -24.63
C LEU A 527 -17.70 -6.25 -26.01
N LEU A 528 -18.02 -7.53 -26.20
CA LEU A 528 -18.61 -8.06 -27.43
C LEU A 528 -19.96 -7.40 -27.75
N SER A 529 -20.76 -7.05 -26.74
CA SER A 529 -22.04 -6.37 -26.96
C SER A 529 -21.88 -4.97 -27.57
N GLN A 530 -20.74 -4.31 -27.27
CA GLN A 530 -20.38 -2.96 -27.71
C GLN A 530 -19.41 -2.95 -28.89
N ALA A 531 -18.91 -4.12 -29.30
CA ALA A 531 -17.86 -4.23 -30.29
C ALA A 531 -18.35 -3.88 -31.70
N ASN A 532 -17.48 -3.23 -32.46
CA ASN A 532 -17.68 -2.99 -33.89
C ASN A 532 -17.63 -4.30 -34.72
N HIS A 533 -18.00 -4.19 -35.99
CA HIS A 533 -18.14 -5.32 -36.93
C HIS A 533 -16.82 -5.82 -37.55
N VAL A 534 -15.64 -5.48 -37.00
CA VAL A 534 -14.37 -5.99 -37.54
C VAL A 534 -14.22 -7.49 -37.30
N LYS A 535 -13.55 -8.18 -38.22
CA LYS A 535 -13.37 -9.64 -38.20
C LYS A 535 -12.36 -10.06 -37.13
N ARG A 536 -12.72 -11.06 -36.33
CA ARG A 536 -11.91 -11.59 -35.23
C ARG A 536 -11.94 -13.13 -35.28
N TYR A 537 -10.77 -13.75 -35.33
CA TYR A 537 -10.62 -15.20 -35.28
C TYR A 537 -10.20 -15.66 -33.88
N ILE A 538 -10.87 -16.67 -33.35
CA ILE A 538 -10.42 -17.47 -32.21
C ILE A 538 -10.06 -18.86 -32.73
N VAL A 539 -8.76 -19.12 -32.82
CA VAL A 539 -8.21 -20.45 -33.16
C VAL A 539 -8.19 -21.27 -31.87
N ASN A 540 -8.80 -22.44 -31.89
CA ASN A 540 -8.95 -23.30 -30.72
C ASN A 540 -8.84 -24.77 -31.15
N ASN A 541 -8.84 -25.68 -30.18
CA ASN A 541 -8.86 -27.12 -30.41
C ASN A 541 -9.80 -27.78 -29.40
N HIS A 542 -10.87 -28.43 -29.87
CA HIS A 542 -11.85 -29.05 -28.97
C HIS A 542 -11.28 -30.20 -28.11
N HIS A 543 -10.16 -30.80 -28.51
CA HIS A 543 -9.45 -31.79 -27.68
C HIS A 543 -8.81 -31.14 -26.43
N VAL A 544 -8.62 -29.82 -26.40
CA VAL A 544 -8.22 -29.06 -25.21
C VAL A 544 -9.47 -28.63 -24.42
N ASN A 545 -10.13 -29.64 -23.85
CA ASN A 545 -11.48 -29.52 -23.27
C ASN A 545 -11.67 -28.38 -22.26
N TYR A 546 -10.66 -28.09 -21.43
CA TYR A 546 -10.76 -27.14 -20.32
C TYR A 546 -10.75 -25.66 -20.75
N THR A 547 -10.09 -25.32 -21.86
CA THR A 547 -10.20 -23.99 -22.49
C THR A 547 -11.39 -23.95 -23.44
N TYR A 548 -11.58 -25.00 -24.25
CA TYR A 548 -12.64 -25.06 -25.25
C TYR A 548 -14.05 -24.83 -24.66
N LYS A 549 -14.36 -25.45 -23.52
CA LYS A 549 -15.65 -25.27 -22.82
C LYS A 549 -15.95 -23.84 -22.39
N GLN A 550 -14.94 -22.98 -22.28
CA GLN A 550 -15.13 -21.58 -21.89
C GLN A 550 -15.74 -20.75 -23.03
N TYR A 551 -15.43 -21.11 -24.28
CA TYR A 551 -15.92 -20.39 -25.45
C TYR A 551 -17.43 -20.50 -25.64
N ALA A 552 -18.04 -21.59 -25.18
CA ALA A 552 -19.49 -21.74 -25.15
C ALA A 552 -20.19 -20.69 -24.27
N LYS A 553 -19.46 -20.06 -23.34
CA LYS A 553 -19.98 -18.99 -22.46
C LYS A 553 -19.89 -17.60 -23.10
N LEU A 554 -19.26 -17.48 -24.28
CA LEU A 554 -19.13 -16.21 -24.98
C LEU A 554 -20.35 -15.93 -25.86
N ASN A 555 -20.76 -14.66 -25.91
CA ASN A 555 -21.84 -14.21 -26.76
C ASN A 555 -21.45 -14.40 -28.24
N LYS A 556 -22.27 -15.16 -28.98
CA LYS A 556 -22.06 -15.35 -30.42
C LYS A 556 -22.27 -14.04 -31.18
N LYS A 557 -21.35 -13.74 -32.09
CA LYS A 557 -21.37 -12.59 -33.01
C LYS A 557 -20.85 -13.07 -34.36
N GLU A 558 -21.46 -12.63 -35.46
CA GLU A 558 -21.07 -13.05 -36.82
C GLU A 558 -19.60 -12.75 -37.13
N ASN A 559 -19.07 -11.67 -36.56
CA ASN A 559 -17.68 -11.24 -36.76
C ASN A 559 -16.69 -11.81 -35.74
N LEU A 560 -17.14 -12.69 -34.83
CA LEU A 560 -16.29 -13.50 -33.94
C LEU A 560 -16.31 -14.96 -34.42
N ILE A 561 -15.31 -15.33 -35.20
CA ILE A 561 -15.23 -16.61 -35.90
C ILE A 561 -14.37 -17.56 -35.10
N PHE A 562 -14.92 -18.71 -34.75
CA PHE A 562 -14.18 -19.79 -34.10
C PHE A 562 -13.65 -20.75 -35.17
N TYR A 563 -12.34 -20.95 -35.18
CA TYR A 563 -11.69 -21.96 -36.00
C TYR A 563 -11.19 -23.07 -35.07
N ASP A 564 -11.81 -24.23 -35.15
CA ASP A 564 -11.38 -25.42 -34.42
C ASP A 564 -10.40 -26.19 -35.30
N THR A 565 -9.17 -26.40 -34.81
CA THR A 565 -8.15 -27.16 -35.54
C THR A 565 -8.48 -28.64 -35.60
N ALA A 566 -9.30 -29.15 -34.68
CA ALA A 566 -9.64 -30.57 -34.53
C ALA A 566 -8.41 -31.50 -34.58
N ASP A 567 -7.28 -31.02 -34.07
CA ASP A 567 -6.01 -31.76 -34.08
C ASP A 567 -5.95 -32.71 -32.87
N GLU A 568 -6.15 -34.00 -33.12
CA GLU A 568 -6.12 -35.05 -32.11
C GLU A 568 -4.72 -35.26 -31.50
N VAL A 569 -3.66 -34.92 -32.25
CA VAL A 569 -2.26 -35.17 -31.88
C VAL A 569 -1.74 -34.06 -30.96
N ASP A 570 -1.93 -32.80 -31.33
CA ASP A 570 -1.48 -31.63 -30.57
C ASP A 570 -2.59 -31.07 -29.67
N ASN A 571 -3.01 -31.88 -28.70
CA ASN A 571 -4.18 -31.68 -27.82
C ASN A 571 -3.87 -31.05 -26.45
N ARG A 572 -2.83 -30.21 -26.34
CA ARG A 572 -2.53 -29.44 -25.11
C ARG A 572 -2.52 -27.96 -25.40
N HIS A 573 -3.06 -27.16 -24.48
CA HIS A 573 -3.10 -25.70 -24.59
C HIS A 573 -1.77 -25.06 -25.06
N PRO A 574 -0.58 -25.42 -24.54
CA PRO A 574 0.67 -24.77 -24.95
C PRO A 574 1.13 -25.09 -26.38
N VAL A 575 0.57 -26.11 -27.04
CA VAL A 575 1.01 -26.56 -28.37
C VAL A 575 0.10 -26.11 -29.52
N ILE A 576 -1.11 -25.62 -29.25
CA ILE A 576 -2.08 -25.23 -30.30
C ILE A 576 -1.49 -24.22 -31.28
N LEU A 577 -0.73 -23.22 -30.80
CA LEU A 577 -0.09 -22.26 -31.73
C LEU A 577 0.89 -22.96 -32.66
N LYS A 578 1.65 -23.96 -32.17
CA LYS A 578 2.68 -24.63 -32.96
C LYS A 578 2.07 -25.50 -34.06
N SER A 579 0.96 -26.17 -33.77
CA SER A 579 0.26 -26.98 -34.77
C SER A 579 -0.54 -26.12 -35.76
N ALA A 580 -1.12 -25.01 -35.31
CA ALA A 580 -1.95 -24.13 -36.14
C ALA A 580 -1.18 -23.00 -36.85
N ILE A 581 0.15 -23.09 -36.98
CA ILE A 581 0.96 -22.03 -37.61
C ILE A 581 0.47 -21.70 -39.03
N PRO A 582 0.23 -22.68 -39.93
CA PRO A 582 -0.23 -22.40 -41.29
C PRO A 582 -1.54 -21.60 -41.34
N GLU A 583 -2.52 -22.01 -40.53
CA GLU A 583 -3.85 -21.39 -40.44
C GLU A 583 -3.76 -19.99 -39.86
N VAL A 584 -3.00 -19.82 -38.77
CA VAL A 584 -2.76 -18.52 -38.15
C VAL A 584 -2.10 -17.57 -39.16
N LEU A 585 -1.10 -18.02 -39.91
CA LEU A 585 -0.43 -17.20 -40.92
C LEU A 585 -1.38 -16.82 -42.07
N ALA A 586 -2.24 -17.74 -42.51
CA ALA A 586 -3.26 -17.45 -43.51
C ALA A 586 -4.25 -16.37 -43.02
N MET A 587 -4.80 -16.56 -41.81
CA MET A 587 -5.73 -15.60 -41.19
C MET A 587 -5.10 -14.22 -41.01
N LEU A 588 -3.86 -14.16 -40.52
CA LEU A 588 -3.14 -12.90 -40.34
C LEU A 588 -2.96 -12.16 -41.67
N ASN A 589 -2.52 -12.85 -42.72
CA ASN A 589 -2.34 -12.23 -44.03
C ASN A 589 -3.65 -11.75 -44.65
N VAL A 590 -4.74 -12.50 -44.46
CA VAL A 590 -6.08 -12.10 -44.94
C VAL A 590 -6.61 -10.89 -44.20
N LEU A 591 -6.38 -10.80 -42.89
CA LEU A 591 -6.77 -9.62 -42.12
C LEU A 591 -5.92 -8.38 -42.44
N LEU A 592 -4.63 -8.58 -42.73
CA LEU A 592 -3.69 -7.51 -43.10
C LEU A 592 -3.82 -7.06 -44.56
N ASN A 593 -4.36 -7.89 -45.44
CA ASN A 593 -4.51 -7.58 -46.86
C ASN A 593 -5.89 -8.01 -47.37
N GLU A 594 -6.80 -7.05 -47.47
CA GLU A 594 -8.20 -7.30 -47.84
C GLU A 594 -8.39 -7.83 -49.27
N ARG A 595 -7.34 -7.83 -50.11
CA ARG A 595 -7.36 -8.48 -51.43
C ARG A 595 -7.23 -10.01 -51.35
N LEU A 596 -6.80 -10.52 -50.20
CA LEU A 596 -6.79 -11.96 -49.92
C LEU A 596 -8.14 -12.31 -49.31
N HIS A 597 -8.82 -13.30 -49.88
CA HIS A 597 -10.09 -13.81 -49.38
C HIS A 597 -9.90 -15.28 -48.98
N LEU A 598 -10.48 -15.65 -47.82
CA LEU A 598 -10.53 -17.03 -47.30
C LEU A 598 -11.86 -17.68 -47.66
#